data_AF-A0A951JH21-F1
#
_entry.id   AF-A0A951JH21-F1
#
_cell.length_a   1.000
_cell.length_b   1.000
_cell.length_c   1.000
_cell.angle_alpha   90.00
_cell.angle_beta   90.00
_cell.angle_gamma   90.00
#
_symmetry.space_group_name_H-M   'P 1'
#
loop_
_entity.id
_entity.type
_entity.pdbx_description
1 polymer ?
#
loop_
_entity_poly.entity_id
_entity_poly.type
_entity_poly.pdbx_seq_one_letter_code
_entity_poly.pdbx_strand_id
1 'polypeptide(L)'
;MSAPTEAPPVQMVLCAYPPAPARVGLVYQPVPGRAIKAILSLVVFWGIAPYTFIVPPHYPFPVLCLCTGGYLAHLFWTGRYRVRWFVGQCPRCGGHLRMAMGERISLPHTVPCLACHFEPLLEVQEAAEAPAPEPLRHVRPECTGAWSEEWMWDERFLACGTCGARRPATPEMRRLAFAENERGALLRQLTEEGRYLN
;
A
#
# COMPACT_ATOMS: atom_id res chain seq x y z
N MET A 1 -9.48 -17.10 -17.67
CA MET A 1 -9.78 -15.78 -17.06
C MET A 1 -8.55 -15.31 -16.31
N SER A 2 -7.98 -14.16 -16.70
CA SER A 2 -6.81 -13.60 -16.02
C SER A 2 -7.25 -13.01 -14.68
N ALA A 3 -6.60 -13.41 -13.57
CA ALA A 3 -6.89 -12.83 -12.26
C ALA A 3 -6.62 -11.31 -12.27
N PRO A 4 -7.40 -10.51 -11.53
CA PRO A 4 -7.18 -9.08 -11.42
C PRO A 4 -5.76 -8.80 -10.89
N THR A 5 -5.10 -7.80 -11.46
CA THR A 5 -3.79 -7.36 -11.01
C THR A 5 -3.98 -6.22 -10.03
N GLU A 6 -3.55 -6.42 -8.79
CA GLU A 6 -3.49 -5.40 -7.76
C GLU A 6 -2.19 -4.61 -7.92
N ALA A 7 -2.26 -3.29 -7.89
CA ALA A 7 -1.10 -2.41 -7.97
C ALA A 7 -1.07 -1.48 -6.75
N PRO A 8 -0.81 -2.02 -5.54
CA PRO A 8 -0.74 -1.19 -4.34
C PRO A 8 0.41 -0.18 -4.47
N PRO A 9 0.25 1.04 -3.92
CA PRO A 9 1.38 1.95 -3.77
C PRO A 9 2.39 1.28 -2.82
N VAL A 10 3.64 1.18 -3.26
CA VAL A 10 4.72 0.53 -2.52
C VAL A 10 5.95 1.42 -2.53
N GLN A 11 6.79 1.26 -1.53
CA GLN A 11 8.04 2.01 -1.42
C GLN A 11 9.18 1.08 -1.01
N MET A 12 10.38 1.43 -1.43
CA MET A 12 11.62 0.79 -1.00
C MET A 12 12.15 1.52 0.21
N VAL A 13 12.22 0.82 1.33
CA VAL A 13 12.74 1.33 2.60
C VAL A 13 14.11 0.71 2.83
N LEU A 14 15.08 1.55 3.17
CA LEU A 14 16.39 1.10 3.65
C LEU A 14 16.76 1.95 4.85
N CYS A 15 17.20 1.32 5.93
CA CYS A 15 17.61 2.03 7.14
C CYS A 15 18.65 3.13 6.79
N ALA A 16 18.46 4.33 7.35
CA ALA A 16 19.29 5.52 7.12
C ALA A 16 19.26 6.14 5.70
N TYR A 17 18.31 5.75 4.84
CA TYR A 17 18.10 6.38 3.52
C TYR A 17 16.64 6.82 3.35
N PRO A 18 16.37 7.90 2.60
CA PRO A 18 15.00 8.29 2.30
C PRO A 18 14.30 7.20 1.48
N PRO A 19 13.02 6.93 1.73
CA PRO A 19 12.29 5.90 0.99
C PRO A 19 12.22 6.26 -0.50
N ALA A 20 12.45 5.28 -1.36
CA ALA A 20 12.37 5.46 -2.81
C ALA A 20 11.04 4.91 -3.34
N PRO A 21 10.32 5.63 -4.22
CA PRO A 21 9.05 5.16 -4.76
C PRO A 21 9.28 3.90 -5.62
N ALA A 22 8.41 2.91 -5.45
CA ALA A 22 8.40 1.71 -6.27
C ALA A 22 6.99 1.44 -6.79
N ARG A 23 6.89 0.66 -7.86
CA ARG A 23 5.62 0.21 -8.40
C ARG A 23 5.71 -1.29 -8.64
N VAL A 24 4.67 -2.00 -8.24
CA VAL A 24 4.59 -3.46 -8.40
C VAL A 24 3.20 -3.86 -8.86
N GLY A 25 3.14 -4.75 -9.85
CA GLY A 25 1.92 -5.43 -10.24
C GLY A 25 1.89 -6.80 -9.59
N LEU A 26 0.93 -7.03 -8.70
CA LEU A 26 0.77 -8.26 -7.95
C LEU A 26 -0.51 -8.98 -8.35
N VAL A 27 -0.45 -10.30 -8.35
CA VAL A 27 -1.63 -11.17 -8.49
C VAL A 27 -1.76 -11.97 -7.22
N TYR A 28 -2.85 -11.79 -6.49
CA TYR A 28 -3.12 -12.54 -5.26
C TYR A 28 -3.29 -14.04 -5.55
N GLN A 29 -2.64 -14.88 -4.74
CA GLN A 29 -2.81 -16.34 -4.81
C GLN A 29 -3.70 -16.83 -3.67
N PRO A 30 -4.90 -17.35 -3.98
CA PRO A 30 -5.82 -17.83 -2.97
C PRO A 30 -5.23 -19.01 -2.19
N VAL A 31 -5.53 -19.09 -0.90
CA VAL A 31 -5.10 -20.15 0.03
C VAL A 31 -5.30 -21.56 -0.53
N PRO A 32 -6.45 -21.96 -1.11
CA PRO A 32 -6.64 -23.32 -1.61
C PRO A 32 -5.61 -23.73 -2.68
N GLY A 33 -5.28 -22.82 -3.60
CA GLY A 33 -4.28 -23.09 -4.64
C GLY A 33 -2.86 -23.29 -4.08
N ARG A 34 -2.54 -22.61 -2.97
CA ARG A 34 -1.27 -22.75 -2.27
C ARG A 34 -1.22 -24.03 -1.44
N ALA A 35 -2.30 -24.32 -0.72
CA ALA A 35 -2.45 -25.53 0.09
C ALA A 35 -2.33 -26.80 -0.77
N ILE A 36 -3.02 -26.86 -1.91
CA ILE A 36 -2.93 -28.01 -2.83
C ILE A 36 -1.49 -28.24 -3.30
N LYS A 37 -0.76 -27.19 -3.69
CA LYS A 37 0.64 -27.32 -4.14
C LYS A 37 1.57 -27.75 -3.01
N ALA A 38 1.39 -27.19 -1.82
CA ALA A 38 2.17 -27.57 -0.65
C ALA A 38 1.93 -29.05 -0.28
N ILE A 39 0.66 -29.47 -0.18
CA ILE A 39 0.28 -30.86 0.10
C ILE A 39 0.83 -31.79 -0.99
N LEU A 40 0.65 -31.45 -2.27
CA LEU A 40 1.16 -32.25 -3.38
C LEU A 40 2.67 -32.42 -3.29
N SER A 41 3.42 -31.35 -2.98
CA SER A 41 4.87 -31.45 -2.81
C SER A 41 5.26 -32.37 -1.65
N LEU A 42 4.57 -32.30 -0.51
CA LEU A 42 4.83 -33.19 0.62
C LEU A 42 4.51 -34.64 0.26
N VAL A 43 3.33 -34.91 -0.31
CA VAL A 43 2.88 -36.25 -0.69
C VAL A 43 3.85 -36.89 -1.68
N VAL A 44 4.28 -36.16 -2.72
CA VAL A 44 5.21 -36.68 -3.72
C VAL A 44 6.57 -37.01 -3.10
N PHE A 45 7.20 -36.05 -2.43
CA PHE A 45 8.56 -36.24 -1.93
C PHE A 45 8.64 -37.20 -0.75
N TRP A 46 7.68 -37.14 0.17
CA TRP A 46 7.64 -38.05 1.33
C TRP A 46 7.16 -39.44 0.93
N GLY A 47 6.31 -39.55 -0.09
CA GLY A 47 5.95 -40.83 -0.69
C GLY A 47 7.12 -41.52 -1.40
N ILE A 48 8.05 -40.77 -2.00
CA ILE A 48 9.27 -41.30 -2.62
C ILE A 48 10.32 -41.70 -1.57
N ALA A 49 10.40 -40.99 -0.45
CA ALA A 49 11.40 -41.21 0.60
C ALA A 49 11.55 -42.67 1.09
N PRO A 50 10.49 -43.48 1.33
CA PRO A 50 10.67 -44.89 1.72
C PRO A 50 11.34 -45.74 0.63
N TYR A 51 11.11 -45.44 -0.65
CA TYR A 51 11.68 -46.21 -1.76
C TYR A 51 13.18 -45.94 -1.94
N THR A 52 13.66 -44.75 -1.57
CA THR A 52 15.08 -44.40 -1.72
C THR A 52 15.97 -45.14 -0.72
N PHE A 53 15.41 -45.73 0.34
CA PHE A 53 16.15 -46.64 1.22
C PHE A 53 16.60 -47.92 0.52
N ILE A 54 15.99 -48.31 -0.62
CA ILE A 54 16.40 -49.51 -1.35
C ILE A 54 17.67 -49.25 -2.18
N VAL A 55 17.99 -47.97 -2.47
CA VAL A 55 19.08 -47.58 -3.37
C VAL A 55 20.30 -47.13 -2.55
N PRO A 56 21.44 -47.85 -2.59
CA PRO A 56 22.68 -47.38 -2.00
C PRO A 56 23.19 -46.12 -2.72
N PRO A 57 23.73 -45.11 -2.00
CA PRO A 57 23.82 -44.97 -0.55
C PRO A 57 22.50 -44.61 0.13
N HIS A 58 22.10 -45.40 1.13
CA HIS A 58 20.82 -45.31 1.84
C HIS A 58 20.57 -44.00 2.59
N TYR A 59 21.63 -43.24 2.91
CA TYR A 59 21.55 -42.13 3.88
C TYR A 59 21.26 -40.74 3.27
N PRO A 60 21.87 -40.29 2.16
CA PRO A 60 21.58 -38.96 1.64
C PRO A 60 20.18 -38.85 1.03
N PHE A 61 19.68 -39.88 0.34
CA PHE A 61 18.48 -39.74 -0.48
C PHE A 61 17.18 -39.55 0.32
N PRO A 62 16.87 -40.32 1.38
CA PRO A 62 15.64 -40.09 2.15
C PRO A 62 15.60 -38.71 2.79
N VAL A 63 16.74 -38.27 3.34
CA VAL A 63 16.88 -36.94 3.95
C VAL A 63 16.65 -35.85 2.89
N LEU A 64 17.28 -35.97 1.72
CA LEU A 64 17.09 -35.02 0.62
C LEU A 64 15.62 -34.97 0.16
N CYS A 65 14.94 -36.11 0.05
CA CYS A 65 13.52 -36.15 -0.27
C CYS A 65 12.67 -35.40 0.78
N LEU A 66 12.85 -35.73 2.06
CA LEU A 66 12.09 -35.09 3.15
C LEU A 66 12.32 -33.57 3.20
N CYS A 67 13.59 -33.14 3.16
CA CYS A 67 13.98 -31.73 3.19
C CYS A 67 13.47 -30.98 1.95
N THR A 68 13.59 -31.56 0.75
CA THR A 68 13.11 -30.93 -0.49
C THR A 68 11.60 -30.75 -0.47
N GLY A 69 10.86 -31.77 -0.04
CA GLY A 69 9.41 -31.70 0.11
C GLY A 69 9.00 -30.60 1.09
N GLY A 70 9.62 -30.55 2.27
CA GLY A 70 9.36 -29.52 3.28
C GLY A 70 9.70 -28.10 2.80
N TYR A 71 10.85 -27.93 2.15
CA TYR A 71 11.30 -26.65 1.60
C TYR A 71 10.35 -26.13 0.52
N LEU A 72 9.98 -26.97 -0.45
CA LEU A 72 9.03 -26.59 -1.50
C LEU A 72 7.65 -26.28 -0.92
N ALA A 73 7.16 -27.09 0.02
CA ALA A 73 5.89 -26.84 0.71
C ALA A 73 5.89 -25.48 1.41
N HIS A 74 6.98 -25.14 2.09
CA HIS A 74 7.18 -23.84 2.71
C HIS A 74 7.16 -22.70 1.68
N LEU A 75 7.89 -22.83 0.57
CA LEU A 75 7.88 -21.85 -0.53
C LEU A 75 6.49 -21.66 -1.15
N PHE A 76 5.71 -22.72 -1.32
CA PHE A 76 4.34 -22.64 -1.82
C PHE A 76 3.40 -21.96 -0.80
N TRP A 77 3.66 -22.14 0.49
CA TRP A 77 2.85 -21.61 1.57
C TRP A 77 3.06 -20.10 1.79
N THR A 78 4.32 -19.64 1.84
CA THR A 78 4.65 -18.24 2.19
C THR A 78 4.36 -17.24 1.07
N GLY A 79 4.41 -17.66 -0.20
CA GLY A 79 4.19 -16.80 -1.36
C GLY A 79 2.74 -16.36 -1.61
N ARG A 80 2.27 -15.31 -0.92
CA ARG A 80 0.89 -14.78 -1.04
C ARG A 80 0.59 -14.12 -2.38
N TYR A 81 1.59 -13.47 -2.97
CA TYR A 81 1.44 -12.71 -4.20
C TYR A 81 2.38 -13.24 -5.27
N ARG A 82 1.94 -13.13 -6.53
CA ARG A 82 2.79 -13.38 -7.69
C ARG A 82 3.11 -12.08 -8.40
N VAL A 83 4.39 -11.84 -8.64
CA VAL A 83 4.86 -10.65 -9.36
C VAL A 83 4.52 -10.77 -10.83
N ARG A 84 3.81 -9.78 -11.37
CA ARG A 84 3.54 -9.63 -12.80
C ARG A 84 4.53 -8.69 -13.46
N TRP A 85 4.87 -7.60 -12.79
CA TRP A 85 5.87 -6.63 -13.21
C TRP A 85 6.32 -5.85 -11.98
N PHE A 86 7.53 -5.30 -12.04
CA PHE A 86 8.12 -4.55 -10.94
C PHE A 86 9.05 -3.48 -11.49
N VAL A 87 8.95 -2.27 -10.95
CA VAL A 87 9.82 -1.14 -11.25
C VAL A 87 10.15 -0.43 -9.95
N GLY A 88 11.43 -0.31 -9.63
CA GLY A 88 11.90 0.41 -8.45
C GLY A 88 13.39 0.72 -8.54
N GLN A 89 13.84 1.64 -7.69
CA GLN A 89 15.24 2.04 -7.57
C GLN A 89 15.73 1.76 -6.15
N CYS A 90 17.03 1.46 -6.02
CA CYS A 90 17.67 1.32 -4.72
C CYS A 90 17.76 2.69 -4.03
N PRO A 91 17.27 2.85 -2.79
CA PRO A 91 17.39 4.11 -2.03
C PRO A 91 18.83 4.61 -1.83
N ARG A 92 19.80 3.69 -1.86
CA ARG A 92 21.22 3.99 -1.60
C ARG A 92 21.98 4.43 -2.84
N CYS A 93 21.89 3.68 -3.94
CA CYS A 93 22.71 3.92 -5.14
C CYS A 93 21.91 4.39 -6.36
N GLY A 94 20.57 4.46 -6.27
CA GLY A 94 19.70 4.81 -7.40
C GLY A 94 19.61 3.72 -8.49
N GLY A 95 20.36 2.62 -8.37
CA GLY A 95 20.35 1.53 -9.34
C GLY A 95 18.97 0.87 -9.47
N HIS A 96 18.58 0.52 -10.69
CA HIS A 96 17.33 -0.19 -10.95
C HIS A 96 17.34 -1.58 -10.30
N LEU A 97 16.34 -1.84 -9.48
CA LEU A 97 16.12 -3.15 -8.87
C LEU A 97 15.37 -4.04 -9.86
N ARG A 98 15.67 -5.34 -9.84
CA ARG A 98 15.01 -6.34 -10.68
C ARG A 98 14.38 -7.40 -9.80
N MET A 99 13.17 -7.81 -10.17
CA MET A 99 12.44 -8.91 -9.55
C MET A 99 11.92 -9.80 -10.66
N ALA A 100 11.98 -11.12 -10.50
CA ALA A 100 11.65 -12.03 -11.58
C ALA A 100 10.13 -12.04 -11.84
N MET A 101 9.73 -12.05 -13.11
CA MET A 101 8.32 -12.26 -13.44
C MET A 101 7.88 -13.64 -12.98
N GLY A 102 6.74 -13.70 -12.28
CA GLY A 102 6.19 -14.93 -11.74
C GLY A 102 6.75 -15.34 -10.37
N GLU A 103 7.70 -14.59 -9.83
CA GLU A 103 8.24 -14.75 -8.49
C GLU A 103 7.14 -14.63 -7.44
N ARG A 104 7.28 -15.39 -6.35
CA ARG A 104 6.31 -15.42 -5.26
C ARG A 104 6.85 -14.62 -4.10
N ILE A 105 6.09 -13.62 -3.68
CA ILE A 105 6.49 -12.73 -2.58
C ILE A 105 5.38 -12.63 -1.53
N SER A 106 5.78 -12.32 -0.31
CA SER A 106 4.92 -11.84 0.77
C SER A 106 5.39 -10.44 1.15
N LEU A 107 4.49 -9.48 1.28
CA LEU A 107 4.85 -8.16 1.81
C LEU A 107 4.89 -8.23 3.35
N PRO A 108 5.90 -7.63 4.00
CA PRO A 108 7.07 -6.94 3.42
C PRO A 108 8.10 -7.92 2.82
N HIS A 109 8.81 -7.52 1.76
CA HIS A 109 9.75 -8.38 1.01
C HIS A 109 11.10 -7.70 0.74
N THR A 110 12.22 -8.37 0.99
CA THR A 110 13.56 -7.81 0.67
C THR A 110 13.90 -8.01 -0.80
N VAL A 111 14.44 -6.98 -1.46
CA VAL A 111 14.86 -7.04 -2.87
C VAL A 111 16.36 -6.75 -2.97
N PRO A 112 17.21 -7.73 -3.35
CA PRO A 112 18.65 -7.53 -3.37
C PRO A 112 19.07 -6.56 -4.49
N CYS A 113 19.86 -5.55 -4.14
CA CYS A 113 20.46 -4.65 -5.12
C CYS A 113 21.78 -5.21 -5.64
N LEU A 114 21.84 -5.56 -6.93
CA LEU A 114 23.05 -6.10 -7.55
C LEU A 114 24.18 -5.07 -7.76
N ALA A 115 23.89 -3.77 -7.59
CA ALA A 115 24.88 -2.71 -7.75
C ALA A 115 25.63 -2.38 -6.44
N CYS A 116 24.92 -2.32 -5.32
CA CYS A 116 25.51 -1.95 -4.03
C CYS A 116 25.46 -3.05 -2.97
N HIS A 117 24.84 -4.21 -3.27
CA HIS A 117 24.66 -5.37 -2.40
C HIS A 117 23.87 -5.12 -1.11
N PHE A 118 23.08 -4.05 -1.06
CA PHE A 118 22.10 -3.83 0.02
C PHE A 118 20.76 -4.45 -0.34
N GLU A 119 19.98 -4.82 0.68
CA GLU A 119 18.68 -5.46 0.55
C GLU A 119 17.59 -4.50 1.07
N PRO A 120 17.17 -3.49 0.28
CA PRO A 120 16.01 -2.67 0.63
C PRO A 120 14.77 -3.53 0.83
N LEU A 121 13.94 -3.13 1.78
CA LEU A 121 12.67 -3.74 2.10
C LEU A 121 11.57 -3.08 1.26
N LEU A 122 10.85 -3.88 0.49
CA LEU A 122 9.64 -3.49 -0.23
C LEU A 122 8.45 -3.56 0.73
N GLU A 123 7.92 -2.39 1.07
CA GLU A 123 6.77 -2.24 1.96
C GLU A 123 5.60 -1.59 1.22
N VAL A 124 4.38 -1.87 1.68
CA VAL A 124 3.21 -1.11 1.23
C VAL A 124 3.40 0.31 1.72
N GLN A 125 3.31 1.27 0.80
CA GLN A 125 3.23 2.66 1.20
C GLN A 125 1.85 2.80 1.84
N GLU A 126 1.81 2.74 3.17
CA GLU A 126 0.69 3.28 3.91
C GLU A 126 0.51 4.69 3.36
N ALA A 127 -0.70 4.98 2.87
CA ALA A 127 -1.01 6.28 2.30
C ALA A 127 -0.56 7.30 3.34
N ALA A 128 0.57 7.96 3.07
CA ALA A 128 1.19 8.86 4.03
C ALA A 128 0.06 9.78 4.45
N GLU A 129 -0.30 9.73 5.74
CA GLU A 129 -1.41 10.49 6.28
C GLU A 129 -1.21 11.91 5.78
N ALA A 130 -2.07 12.31 4.83
CA ALA A 130 -1.87 13.57 4.14
C ALA A 130 -1.74 14.62 5.24
N PRO A 131 -0.72 15.50 5.20
CA PRO A 131 -0.56 16.50 6.24
C PRO A 131 -1.93 17.15 6.42
N ALA A 132 -2.41 17.16 7.67
CA ALA A 132 -3.78 17.54 7.97
C ALA A 132 -4.11 18.83 7.20
N PRO A 133 -5.25 18.86 6.49
CA PRO A 133 -5.59 19.97 5.62
C PRO A 133 -5.49 21.25 6.43
N GLU A 134 -4.79 22.25 5.89
CA GLU A 134 -4.70 23.53 6.58
C GLU A 134 -6.14 24.04 6.80
N PRO A 135 -6.51 24.43 8.04
CA PRO A 135 -7.87 24.87 8.32
C PRO A 135 -8.28 26.01 7.38
N LEU A 136 -9.58 26.09 7.11
CA LEU A 136 -10.17 27.22 6.38
C LEU A 136 -9.87 28.51 7.16
N ARG A 137 -8.89 29.28 6.68
CA ARG A 137 -8.55 30.58 7.26
C ARG A 137 -9.36 31.65 6.58
N HIS A 138 -10.12 32.40 7.38
CA HIS A 138 -10.77 33.63 6.93
C HIS A 138 -9.79 34.79 6.94
N VAL A 139 -10.01 35.74 6.04
CA VAL A 139 -9.29 37.03 6.04
C VAL A 139 -9.80 37.94 7.16
N ARG A 140 -11.08 37.79 7.55
CA ARG A 140 -11.75 38.64 8.54
C ARG A 140 -12.18 37.82 9.77
N PRO A 141 -11.96 38.33 11.00
CA PRO A 141 -12.30 37.61 12.23
C PRO A 141 -13.80 37.41 12.43
N GLU A 142 -14.64 38.29 11.88
CA GLU A 142 -16.10 38.22 11.96
C GLU A 142 -16.72 37.21 10.97
N CYS A 143 -15.91 36.52 10.19
CA CYS A 143 -16.42 35.61 9.18
C CYS A 143 -16.87 34.29 9.80
N THR A 144 -18.16 33.97 9.67
CA THR A 144 -18.77 32.76 10.24
C THR A 144 -18.90 31.60 9.25
N GLY A 145 -18.26 31.67 8.07
CA GLY A 145 -18.35 30.61 7.07
C GLY A 145 -19.59 30.75 6.18
N ALA A 146 -19.34 31.10 4.93
CA ALA A 146 -20.31 31.07 3.84
C ALA A 146 -19.59 30.61 2.59
N TRP A 147 -19.01 29.41 2.67
CA TRP A 147 -18.21 28.82 1.61
C TRP A 147 -19.12 28.22 0.53
N SER A 148 -18.89 28.61 -0.71
CA SER A 148 -19.53 28.05 -1.89
C SER A 148 -18.48 27.58 -2.89
N GLU A 149 -18.82 26.55 -3.67
CA GLU A 149 -17.96 26.11 -4.77
C GLU A 149 -18.17 27.04 -5.97
N GLU A 150 -17.08 27.66 -6.42
CA GLU A 150 -17.02 28.54 -7.57
C GLU A 150 -16.10 27.95 -8.63
N TRP A 151 -16.41 28.25 -9.88
CA TRP A 151 -15.54 27.92 -11.01
C TRP A 151 -14.72 29.13 -11.39
N MET A 152 -13.40 28.94 -11.48
CA MET A 152 -12.50 29.92 -12.07
C MET A 152 -11.70 29.22 -13.16
N TRP A 153 -12.07 29.52 -14.39
CA TRP A 153 -11.53 28.87 -15.59
C TRP A 153 -11.80 27.35 -15.55
N ASP A 154 -10.75 26.53 -15.59
CA ASP A 154 -10.85 25.06 -15.60
C ASP A 154 -10.69 24.43 -14.20
N GLU A 155 -10.54 25.24 -13.15
CA GLU A 155 -10.34 24.76 -11.78
C GLU A 155 -11.51 25.15 -10.87
N ARG A 156 -11.83 24.23 -9.93
CA ARG A 156 -12.87 24.44 -8.92
C ARG A 156 -12.25 24.90 -7.62
N PHE A 157 -12.81 25.97 -7.05
CA PHE A 157 -12.37 26.55 -5.78
C PHE A 157 -13.54 26.67 -4.82
N LEU A 158 -13.25 26.63 -3.53
CA LEU A 158 -14.16 27.06 -2.47
C LEU A 158 -13.85 28.52 -2.18
N ALA A 159 -14.88 29.37 -2.28
CA ALA A 159 -14.80 30.78 -1.99
C ALA A 159 -15.73 31.14 -0.83
N CYS A 160 -15.25 31.94 0.10
CA CYS A 160 -16.08 32.48 1.16
C CYS A 160 -16.83 33.72 0.66
N GLY A 161 -18.16 33.68 0.66
CA GLY A 161 -19.00 34.80 0.22
C GLY A 161 -18.85 36.09 1.05
N THR A 162 -18.35 36.00 2.28
CA THR A 162 -18.20 37.16 3.19
C THR A 162 -16.83 37.82 3.07
N CYS A 163 -15.75 37.03 3.13
CA CYS A 163 -14.39 37.58 3.15
C CYS A 163 -13.62 37.40 1.84
N GLY A 164 -14.18 36.67 0.86
CA GLY A 164 -13.54 36.42 -0.43
C GLY A 164 -12.35 35.46 -0.38
N ALA A 165 -12.07 34.82 0.75
CA ALA A 165 -11.01 33.82 0.86
C ALA A 165 -11.25 32.65 -0.11
N ARG A 166 -10.19 32.14 -0.73
CA ARG A 166 -10.27 31.05 -1.73
C ARG A 166 -9.36 29.88 -1.38
N ARG A 167 -9.84 28.67 -1.66
CA ARG A 167 -9.12 27.40 -1.47
C ARG A 167 -9.42 26.41 -2.60
N PRO A 168 -8.50 25.51 -2.98
CA PRO A 168 -8.80 24.45 -3.95
C PRO A 168 -9.95 23.56 -3.47
N ALA A 169 -10.89 23.20 -4.35
CA ALA A 169 -12.05 22.38 -4.01
C ALA A 169 -11.72 20.86 -3.96
N THR A 170 -10.75 20.48 -3.12
CA THR A 170 -10.47 19.06 -2.85
C THR A 170 -11.64 18.44 -2.07
N PRO A 171 -11.86 17.11 -2.16
CA PRO A 171 -12.93 16.45 -1.40
C PRO A 171 -12.89 16.72 0.10
N GLU A 172 -11.69 16.85 0.66
CA GLU A 172 -11.45 17.16 2.06
C GLU A 172 -11.81 18.62 2.40
N MET A 173 -11.38 19.58 1.60
CA MET A 173 -11.74 20.98 1.80
C MET A 173 -13.25 21.21 1.66
N ARG A 174 -13.95 20.46 0.80
CA ARG A 174 -15.42 20.49 0.71
C ARG A 174 -16.09 20.07 2.02
N ARG A 175 -15.56 19.03 2.69
CA ARG A 175 -16.08 18.58 4.00
C ARG A 175 -15.87 19.63 5.07
N LEU A 176 -14.69 20.25 5.12
CA LEU A 176 -14.39 21.33 6.06
C LEU A 176 -15.30 22.55 5.83
N ALA A 177 -15.50 22.94 4.57
CA ALA A 177 -16.36 24.06 4.20
C ALA A 177 -17.81 23.81 4.61
N PHE A 178 -18.31 22.60 4.41
CA PHE A 178 -19.64 22.20 4.84
C PHE A 178 -19.80 22.29 6.36
N ALA A 179 -18.86 21.71 7.12
CA ALA A 179 -18.89 21.76 8.59
C ALA A 179 -18.82 23.20 9.12
N GLU A 180 -18.05 24.07 8.46
CA GLU A 180 -17.96 25.48 8.83
C GLU A 180 -19.23 26.25 8.51
N ASN A 181 -19.87 25.98 7.36
CA ASN A 181 -21.16 26.56 7.00
C ASN A 181 -22.28 26.16 7.98
N GLU A 182 -22.31 24.89 8.41
CA GLU A 182 -23.24 24.41 9.44
C GLU A 182 -23.03 25.14 10.77
N ARG A 183 -21.76 25.28 11.19
CA ARG A 183 -21.41 26.06 12.39
C ARG A 183 -21.87 27.51 12.26
N GLY A 184 -21.63 28.15 11.11
CA GLY A 184 -22.07 29.51 10.83
C GLY A 184 -23.59 29.67 10.87
N ALA A 185 -24.33 28.70 10.32
CA ALA A 185 -25.78 28.69 10.36
C ALA A 185 -26.30 28.59 11.81
N LEU A 186 -25.72 27.71 12.62
CA LEU A 186 -26.08 27.58 14.03
C LEU A 186 -25.82 28.87 14.82
N LEU A 187 -24.67 29.51 14.60
CA LEU A 187 -24.32 30.78 15.26
C LEU A 187 -25.31 31.89 14.89
N ARG A 188 -25.72 31.99 13.61
CA ARG A 188 -26.75 32.94 13.17
C ARG A 188 -28.08 32.67 13.87
N GLN A 189 -28.52 31.41 13.91
CA GLN A 189 -29.76 31.04 14.60
C GLN A 189 -29.73 31.40 16.10
N LEU A 190 -28.65 31.09 16.81
CA LEU A 190 -28.51 31.43 18.23
C LEU A 190 -28.50 32.95 18.48
N THR A 191 -27.95 33.71 17.53
CA THR A 191 -27.95 35.18 17.57
C THR A 191 -29.37 35.73 17.37
N GLU A 192 -30.11 35.19 16.41
CA GLU A 192 -31.52 35.56 16.14
C GLU A 192 -32.44 35.22 17.33
N GLU A 193 -32.19 34.10 18.01
CA GLU A 193 -32.91 33.71 19.22
C GLU A 193 -32.55 34.53 20.47
N GLY A 194 -31.59 35.48 20.36
CA GLY A 194 -31.09 36.28 21.48
C GLY A 194 -30.33 35.46 22.54
N ARG A 195 -29.95 34.21 22.22
CA ARG A 195 -29.28 33.28 23.14
C ARG A 195 -27.76 33.43 23.18
N TYR A 196 -27.19 34.20 22.24
CA TYR A 196 -25.75 34.35 22.08
C TYR A 196 -25.13 35.51 22.90
N LEU A 197 -25.93 36.26 23.68
CA LEU A 197 -25.50 37.48 24.37
C LEU A 197 -25.47 37.39 25.92
N ASN A 198 -25.42 36.20 26.50
CA ASN A 198 -25.24 36.01 27.96
C ASN A 198 -23.92 35.34 28.28
#